data_AF-A0A957RXE3-F1
#
_entry.id   AF-A0A957RXE3-F1
#
_cell.length_a   1.000
_cell.length_b   1.000
_cell.length_c   1.000
_cell.angle_alpha   90.00
_cell.angle_beta   90.00
_cell.angle_gamma   90.00
#
_symmetry.space_group_name_H-M   'P 1'
#
loop_
_entity.id
_entity.type
_entity.pdbx_description
1 polymer ?
#
loop_
_entity_poly.entity_id
_entity_poly.type
_entity_poly.pdbx_seq_one_letter_code
_entity_poly.pdbx_strand_id
1 'polypeptide(L)'
;MSPHWGTRHINPVAYAHLLRAAAPAIRSSDADAVILTAALAPTIDRGHLAIDEVYFLQRMIAAGAAPFFDAVAVQPFGFGHSPTNPRQQPDTLNFARAALIRRALVDAGLGDKPIWAVRYGWNRRLNSPWGTVTPDDQAAYAPAALDRAWNEWPWLAAMGWAVDQPAEAPGLPAWGFALSDAAGRPALVFEALAAWQSETRTRDHQSPAIPWLGWVAWILAAVLTSWRSIAAARLIDWRGLLARYRRAPRWVHAGAWMALILVYYLATFPPLIVLCWLAAALLCLAQPRVGLWLAVALIPFFYAHKELQLVDATLTIPPTHALAIALLPAIYAANRQRSGSTPRPAALIWWELVPLLLLPMSLLAAVHVWQWPAYLRGTLDLVVVPLILWLEVRVLAPAKVDRRNVLLALVAGGVLAGIVGLAGWLRSDGAVVDGMRRLVGPHFSPNHTALYLERTLFLSLAALFIMTRRHRA
;
A
#
# COMPACT_ATOMS: atom_id res chain seq x y z
N MET A 1 11.97 -3.95 26.63
CA MET A 1 12.53 -4.55 25.39
C MET A 1 14.03 -4.60 25.55
N SER A 2 14.65 -5.76 25.37
CA SER A 2 16.11 -5.88 25.32
C SER A 2 16.56 -5.78 23.86
N PRO A 3 17.65 -5.07 23.53
CA PRO A 3 18.15 -5.00 22.16
C PRO A 3 18.75 -6.35 21.73
N HIS A 4 18.00 -7.13 20.94
CA HIS A 4 18.38 -8.45 20.44
C HIS A 4 19.35 -8.43 19.24
N TRP A 5 19.86 -7.25 18.86
CA TRP A 5 20.86 -7.05 17.81
C TRP A 5 22.20 -6.63 18.41
N GLY A 6 22.79 -7.48 19.26
CA GLY A 6 24.08 -7.22 19.90
C GLY A 6 24.13 -5.88 20.64
N THR A 7 23.09 -5.60 21.44
CA THR A 7 22.82 -4.33 22.15
C THR A 7 22.64 -3.07 21.29
N ARG A 8 22.43 -3.22 19.98
CA ARG A 8 22.19 -2.12 19.04
C ARG A 8 20.73 -2.05 18.60
N HIS A 9 20.38 -0.93 17.96
CA HIS A 9 19.09 -0.73 17.30
C HIS A 9 18.90 -1.69 16.12
N ILE A 10 17.64 -2.05 15.85
CA ILE A 10 17.27 -2.88 14.71
C ILE A 10 17.62 -2.15 13.41
N ASN A 11 18.34 -2.82 12.51
CA ASN A 11 18.77 -2.25 11.24
C ASN A 11 18.67 -3.27 10.09
N PRO A 12 17.65 -3.16 9.21
CA PRO A 12 17.47 -4.09 8.09
C PRO A 12 18.61 -4.07 7.08
N VAL A 13 19.26 -2.91 6.88
CA VAL A 13 20.38 -2.76 5.93
C VAL A 13 21.62 -3.46 6.45
N ALA A 14 21.94 -3.28 7.74
CA ALA A 14 23.04 -3.99 8.38
C ALA A 14 22.82 -5.52 8.37
N TYR A 15 21.56 -5.95 8.58
CA TYR A 15 21.21 -7.36 8.49
C TYR A 15 21.38 -7.92 7.06
N ALA A 16 21.03 -7.16 6.02
CA ALA A 16 21.29 -7.55 4.63
C ALA A 16 22.80 -7.71 4.34
N HIS A 17 23.65 -6.83 4.90
CA HIS A 17 25.10 -6.98 4.79
C HIS A 17 25.62 -8.22 5.53
N LEU A 18 25.05 -8.54 6.69
CA LEU A 18 25.38 -9.78 7.40
C LEU A 18 25.04 -11.00 6.54
N LEU A 19 23.84 -11.06 5.95
CA LEU A 19 23.45 -12.15 5.04
C LEU A 19 24.41 -12.27 3.86
N ARG A 20 24.77 -11.14 3.24
CA ARG A 20 25.71 -11.09 2.11
C ARG A 20 27.10 -11.64 2.46
N ALA A 21 27.56 -11.46 3.68
CA ALA A 21 28.83 -12.02 4.14
C ALA A 21 28.71 -13.48 4.56
N ALA A 22 27.65 -13.83 5.29
CA ALA A 22 27.46 -15.16 5.87
C ALA A 22 27.09 -16.22 4.83
N ALA A 23 26.21 -15.89 3.87
CA ALA A 23 25.68 -16.89 2.95
C ALA A 23 26.75 -17.54 2.05
N PRO A 24 27.67 -16.78 1.42
CA PRO A 24 28.77 -17.39 0.67
C PRO A 24 29.72 -18.19 1.56
N ALA A 25 29.98 -17.73 2.78
CA ALA A 25 30.86 -18.43 3.71
C ALA A 25 30.26 -19.78 4.16
N ILE A 26 28.95 -19.80 4.49
CA ILE A 26 28.22 -21.03 4.79
C ILE A 26 28.28 -21.98 3.59
N ARG A 27 27.96 -21.47 2.38
CA ARG A 27 27.95 -22.28 1.16
C ARG A 27 29.33 -22.76 0.71
N SER A 28 30.41 -22.11 1.16
CA SER A 28 31.77 -22.60 0.93
C SER A 28 32.11 -23.85 1.76
N SER A 29 31.43 -24.03 2.89
CA SER A 29 31.58 -25.20 3.76
C SER A 29 30.52 -26.28 3.48
N ASP A 30 29.31 -25.86 3.11
CA ASP A 30 28.18 -26.74 2.79
C ASP A 30 27.39 -26.15 1.61
N ALA A 31 27.67 -26.65 0.40
CA ALA A 31 27.08 -26.16 -0.83
C ALA A 31 25.55 -26.34 -0.90
N ASP A 32 25.00 -27.29 -0.16
CA ASP A 32 23.57 -27.63 -0.15
C ASP A 32 22.81 -26.91 0.99
N ALA A 33 23.50 -26.08 1.78
CA ALA A 33 22.91 -25.37 2.90
C ALA A 33 21.75 -24.47 2.46
N VAL A 34 20.56 -24.73 3.02
CA VAL A 34 19.37 -23.88 2.89
C VAL A 34 19.44 -22.74 3.90
N ILE A 35 19.49 -21.51 3.40
CA ILE A 35 19.66 -20.32 4.22
C ILE A 35 18.31 -19.65 4.46
N LEU A 36 17.88 -19.64 5.72
CA LEU A 36 16.69 -18.90 6.14
C LEU A 36 17.08 -17.52 6.67
N THR A 37 16.24 -16.51 6.42
CA THR A 37 16.35 -15.24 7.16
C THR A 37 16.14 -15.48 8.66
N ALA A 38 16.54 -14.51 9.49
CA ALA A 38 16.13 -14.46 10.88
C ALA A 38 14.60 -14.41 10.94
N ALA A 39 14.04 -15.10 11.93
CA ALA A 39 12.60 -15.26 12.08
C ALA A 39 11.94 -13.92 12.38
N LEU A 40 11.24 -13.37 11.39
CA LEU A 40 10.58 -12.09 11.51
C LEU A 40 9.41 -12.18 12.50
N ALA A 41 9.55 -11.50 13.64
CA ALA A 41 8.54 -11.45 14.68
C ALA A 41 7.51 -10.35 14.37
N PRO A 42 6.21 -10.65 14.47
CA PRO A 42 5.16 -9.70 14.11
C PRO A 42 5.06 -8.55 15.10
N THR A 43 5.04 -7.32 14.59
CA THR A 43 4.80 -6.11 15.36
C THR A 43 4.19 -5.02 14.49
N ILE A 44 3.51 -4.06 15.11
CA ILE A 44 3.04 -2.84 14.45
C ILE A 44 3.95 -1.64 14.74
N ASP A 45 4.96 -1.83 15.59
CA ASP A 45 5.93 -0.80 15.97
C ASP A 45 6.82 -0.43 14.78
N ARG A 46 7.22 0.84 14.71
CA ARG A 46 8.13 1.38 13.70
C ARG A 46 9.29 2.16 14.31
N GLY A 47 9.50 2.03 15.62
CA GLY A 47 10.63 2.56 16.35
C GLY A 47 11.92 1.78 16.08
N HIS A 48 13.00 2.17 16.75
CA HIS A 48 14.31 1.54 16.56
C HIS A 48 14.52 0.29 17.45
N LEU A 49 13.59 0.03 18.37
CA LEU A 49 13.59 -1.09 19.31
C LEU A 49 12.73 -2.26 18.86
N ALA A 50 11.73 -2.00 18.00
CA ALA A 50 10.92 -3.00 17.30
C ALA A 50 10.46 -2.41 15.95
N ILE A 51 10.54 -3.21 14.89
CA ILE A 51 10.19 -2.80 13.52
C ILE A 51 9.22 -3.81 12.93
N ASP A 52 8.11 -3.32 12.39
CA ASP A 52 7.12 -4.07 11.61
C ASP A 52 7.83 -4.96 10.58
N GLU A 53 7.48 -6.24 10.59
CA GLU A 53 8.21 -7.25 9.84
C GLU A 53 8.12 -7.06 8.33
N VAL A 54 7.01 -6.52 7.84
CA VAL A 54 6.81 -6.26 6.41
C VAL A 54 7.76 -5.14 5.98
N TYR A 55 7.82 -4.07 6.77
CA TYR A 55 8.77 -2.98 6.53
C TYR A 55 10.24 -3.44 6.67
N PHE A 56 10.55 -4.27 7.68
CA PHE A 56 11.90 -4.83 7.84
C PHE A 56 12.30 -5.63 6.59
N LEU A 57 11.42 -6.53 6.13
CA LEU A 57 11.65 -7.35 4.94
C LEU A 57 11.86 -6.50 3.68
N GLN A 58 11.00 -5.50 3.45
CA GLN A 58 11.12 -4.59 2.30
C GLN A 58 12.46 -3.84 2.31
N ARG A 59 12.87 -3.33 3.48
CA ARG A 59 14.15 -2.60 3.64
C ARG A 59 15.37 -3.52 3.47
N MET A 60 15.28 -4.75 3.96
CA MET A 60 16.32 -5.77 3.80
C MET A 60 16.48 -6.17 2.32
N ILE A 61 15.36 -6.41 1.62
CA ILE A 61 15.38 -6.74 0.18
C ILE A 61 15.91 -5.57 -0.64
N ALA A 62 15.45 -4.34 -0.36
CA ALA A 62 15.93 -3.13 -1.04
C ALA A 62 17.44 -2.89 -0.83
N ALA A 63 18.02 -3.41 0.26
CA ALA A 63 19.46 -3.39 0.52
C ALA A 63 20.24 -4.51 -0.22
N GLY A 64 19.58 -5.30 -1.07
CA GLY A 64 20.21 -6.32 -1.90
C GLY A 64 20.35 -7.69 -1.24
N ALA A 65 19.54 -8.02 -0.21
CA ALA A 65 19.63 -9.31 0.47
C ALA A 65 19.11 -10.50 -0.34
N ALA A 66 18.30 -10.28 -1.37
CA ALA A 66 17.53 -11.32 -2.07
C ALA A 66 18.35 -12.55 -2.55
N PRO A 67 19.59 -12.41 -3.05
CA PRO A 67 20.40 -13.57 -3.46
C PRO A 67 20.97 -14.42 -2.30
N PHE A 68 20.90 -13.92 -1.06
CA PHE A 68 21.63 -14.46 0.09
C PHE A 68 20.74 -15.19 1.10
N PHE A 69 19.49 -15.50 0.72
CA PHE A 69 18.60 -16.39 1.48
C PHE A 69 17.73 -17.19 0.52
N ASP A 70 17.31 -18.38 0.92
CA ASP A 70 16.47 -19.29 0.14
C ASP A 70 15.00 -19.20 0.56
N ALA A 71 14.75 -19.00 1.85
CA ALA A 71 13.40 -18.85 2.40
C ALA A 71 13.32 -17.72 3.43
N VAL A 72 12.13 -17.11 3.57
CA VAL A 72 11.86 -16.13 4.63
C VAL A 72 11.28 -16.84 5.84
N ALA A 73 11.95 -16.72 7.00
CA ALA A 73 11.43 -17.22 8.25
C ALA A 73 10.51 -16.18 8.91
N VAL A 74 9.36 -16.63 9.40
CA VAL A 74 8.35 -15.79 10.06
C VAL A 74 7.85 -16.44 11.35
N GLN A 75 7.30 -15.62 12.26
CA GLN A 75 6.67 -16.08 13.51
C GLN A 75 5.18 -15.70 13.57
N PRO A 76 4.29 -16.30 12.73
CA PRO A 76 2.91 -15.86 12.60
C PRO A 76 2.10 -16.33 13.81
N PHE A 77 2.09 -15.54 14.88
CA PHE A 77 1.24 -15.78 16.05
C PHE A 77 -0.20 -15.32 15.80
N GLY A 78 -1.15 -15.99 16.45
CA GLY A 78 -2.57 -15.72 16.26
C GLY A 78 -3.10 -14.47 16.96
N PHE A 79 -2.40 -13.96 17.99
CA PHE A 79 -2.79 -12.77 18.76
C PHE A 79 -4.24 -12.77 19.28
N GLY A 80 -4.73 -13.94 19.70
CA GLY A 80 -6.10 -14.11 20.22
C GLY A 80 -7.17 -14.29 19.14
N HIS A 81 -6.82 -14.20 17.86
CA HIS A 81 -7.78 -14.33 16.75
C HIS A 81 -7.79 -15.73 16.15
N SER A 82 -8.94 -16.20 15.68
CA SER A 82 -9.04 -17.43 14.88
C SER A 82 -8.08 -17.42 13.68
N PRO A 83 -7.50 -18.58 13.29
CA PRO A 83 -6.63 -18.70 12.13
C PRO A 83 -7.32 -18.33 10.81
N THR A 84 -8.65 -18.34 10.73
CA THR A 84 -9.43 -17.96 9.55
C THR A 84 -9.85 -16.48 9.56
N ASN A 85 -9.38 -15.67 10.52
CA ASN A 85 -9.67 -14.25 10.55
C ASN A 85 -9.25 -13.59 9.21
N PRO A 86 -10.16 -12.92 8.49
CA PRO A 86 -9.89 -12.40 7.15
C PRO A 86 -9.12 -11.06 7.17
N ARG A 87 -8.94 -10.43 8.33
CA ARG A 87 -8.31 -9.11 8.43
C ARG A 87 -6.82 -9.19 8.08
N GLN A 88 -6.46 -8.74 6.88
CA GLN A 88 -5.08 -8.57 6.42
C GLN A 88 -4.69 -7.09 6.44
N GLN A 89 -4.94 -6.40 7.55
CA GLN A 89 -4.59 -4.99 7.69
C GLN A 89 -3.19 -4.87 8.35
N PRO A 90 -2.33 -3.94 7.89
CA PRO A 90 -0.97 -3.80 8.43
C PRO A 90 -0.89 -3.50 9.93
N ASP A 91 -1.94 -2.93 10.52
CA ASP A 91 -2.05 -2.57 11.94
C ASP A 91 -2.70 -3.67 12.79
N THR A 92 -3.12 -4.77 12.19
CA THR A 92 -3.70 -5.91 12.90
C THR A 92 -2.66 -7.00 13.10
N LEU A 93 -2.47 -7.43 14.35
CA LEU A 93 -1.68 -8.60 14.71
C LEU A 93 -2.55 -9.86 14.67
N ASN A 94 -2.22 -10.82 13.79
CA ASN A 94 -2.89 -12.12 13.68
C ASN A 94 -2.08 -13.10 12.79
N PHE A 95 -2.57 -14.33 12.65
CA PHE A 95 -1.96 -15.37 11.82
C PHE A 95 -1.88 -14.97 10.32
N ALA A 96 -2.84 -14.17 9.83
CA ALA A 96 -2.89 -13.75 8.44
C ALA A 96 -1.76 -12.80 8.03
N ARG A 97 -0.94 -12.30 8.97
CA ARG A 97 0.27 -11.53 8.66
C ARG A 97 1.30 -12.30 7.84
N ALA A 98 1.29 -13.63 7.88
CA ALA A 98 2.07 -14.44 6.94
C ALA A 98 1.74 -14.11 5.46
N ALA A 99 0.47 -13.81 5.16
CA ALA A 99 0.05 -13.41 3.82
C ALA A 99 0.54 -11.98 3.45
N LEU A 100 0.76 -11.10 4.43
CA LEU A 100 1.37 -9.79 4.19
C LEU A 100 2.85 -9.91 3.81
N ILE A 101 3.58 -10.80 4.48
CA ILE A 101 4.96 -11.17 4.10
C ILE A 101 4.98 -11.76 2.69
N ARG A 102 4.03 -12.67 2.38
CA ARG A 102 3.87 -13.22 1.03
C ARG A 102 3.66 -12.11 -0.01
N ARG A 103 2.75 -11.16 0.26
CA ARG A 103 2.49 -10.04 -0.64
C ARG A 103 3.74 -9.19 -0.84
N ALA A 104 4.49 -8.90 0.22
CA ALA A 104 5.75 -8.17 0.12
C ALA A 104 6.81 -8.89 -0.71
N LEU A 105 6.89 -10.22 -0.63
CA LEU A 105 7.76 -11.01 -1.50
C LEU A 105 7.30 -10.97 -2.97
N VAL A 106 6.01 -11.13 -3.24
CA VAL A 106 5.45 -11.05 -4.60
C VAL A 106 5.68 -9.65 -5.19
N ASP A 107 5.40 -8.60 -4.42
CA ASP A 107 5.64 -7.20 -4.81
C ASP A 107 7.14 -6.93 -5.07
N ALA A 108 8.03 -7.65 -4.37
CA ALA A 108 9.47 -7.63 -4.58
C ALA A 108 9.96 -8.52 -5.74
N GLY A 109 9.08 -9.26 -6.41
CA GLY A 109 9.45 -10.22 -7.47
C GLY A 109 10.09 -11.52 -6.95
N LEU A 110 9.95 -11.80 -5.65
CA LEU A 110 10.47 -12.98 -4.96
C LEU A 110 9.34 -13.96 -4.61
N GLY A 111 8.29 -14.01 -5.43
CA GLY A 111 7.16 -14.91 -5.27
C GLY A 111 7.53 -16.40 -5.32
N ASP A 112 8.70 -16.76 -5.84
CA ASP A 112 9.13 -18.16 -5.86
C ASP A 112 9.84 -18.58 -4.56
N LYS A 113 10.21 -17.61 -3.70
CA LYS A 113 10.83 -17.93 -2.41
C LYS A 113 9.77 -18.42 -1.42
N PRO A 114 9.95 -19.63 -0.83
CA PRO A 114 9.05 -20.13 0.18
C PRO A 114 9.15 -19.32 1.48
N ILE A 115 8.10 -19.41 2.28
CA ILE A 115 8.06 -18.91 3.65
C ILE A 115 8.09 -20.10 4.60
N TRP A 116 8.79 -19.95 5.72
CA TRP A 116 8.83 -20.93 6.80
C TRP A 116 8.29 -20.27 8.08
N ALA A 117 7.14 -20.74 8.57
CA ALA A 117 6.62 -20.32 9.87
C ALA A 117 7.34 -21.10 10.96
N VAL A 118 8.56 -20.67 11.30
CA VAL A 118 9.40 -21.38 12.26
C VAL A 118 8.80 -21.40 13.67
N ARG A 119 7.90 -20.45 13.98
CA ARG A 119 7.14 -20.40 15.24
C ARG A 119 5.74 -19.85 14.98
N TYR A 120 4.74 -20.72 14.91
CA TYR A 120 3.33 -20.33 14.94
C TYR A 120 2.67 -20.76 16.25
N GLY A 121 1.57 -20.11 16.62
CA GLY A 121 0.76 -20.56 17.74
C GLY A 121 -0.14 -19.50 18.36
N TRP A 122 -0.88 -19.95 19.39
CA TRP A 122 -1.77 -19.15 20.22
C TRP A 122 -1.39 -19.32 21.68
N ASN A 123 -1.60 -18.30 22.49
CA ASN A 123 -1.16 -18.29 23.87
C ASN A 123 -2.36 -18.41 24.83
N ARG A 124 -2.28 -19.34 25.80
CA ARG A 124 -3.34 -19.56 26.81
C ARG A 124 -3.13 -18.84 28.14
N ARG A 125 -2.03 -18.08 28.30
CA ARG A 125 -1.77 -17.30 29.52
C ARG A 125 -2.54 -15.99 29.46
N LEU A 126 -3.22 -15.69 30.57
CA LEU A 126 -3.87 -14.40 30.79
C LEU A 126 -2.85 -13.26 30.69
N ASN A 127 -3.28 -12.14 30.12
CA ASN A 127 -2.47 -10.92 29.94
C ASN A 127 -1.17 -11.15 29.15
N SER A 128 -1.17 -12.13 28.23
CA SER A 128 -0.04 -12.38 27.35
C SER A 128 0.11 -11.29 26.29
N PRO A 129 1.35 -10.87 25.96
CA PRO A 129 1.60 -9.93 24.86
C PRO A 129 1.24 -10.52 23.48
N TRP A 130 1.03 -11.83 23.38
CA TRP A 130 0.59 -12.54 22.18
C TRP A 130 -0.92 -12.77 22.14
N GLY A 131 -1.69 -11.97 22.89
CA GLY A 131 -3.11 -12.21 23.10
C GLY A 131 -3.37 -13.48 23.92
N THR A 132 -4.64 -13.70 24.25
CA THR A 132 -5.04 -14.84 25.08
C THR A 132 -6.22 -15.56 24.44
N VAL A 133 -6.15 -16.89 24.42
CA VAL A 133 -7.25 -17.78 24.04
C VAL A 133 -7.49 -18.81 25.14
N THR A 134 -8.65 -19.47 25.11
CA THR A 134 -8.90 -20.61 25.99
C THR A 134 -8.06 -21.83 25.57
N PRO A 135 -7.81 -22.80 26.47
CA PRO A 135 -7.15 -24.05 26.09
C PRO A 135 -7.86 -24.80 24.95
N ASP A 136 -9.19 -24.78 24.94
CA ASP A 136 -10.00 -25.41 23.88
C ASP A 136 -9.84 -24.67 22.54
N ASP A 137 -9.89 -23.34 22.55
CA ASP A 137 -9.61 -22.53 21.35
C ASP A 137 -8.19 -22.76 20.84
N GLN A 138 -7.20 -22.88 21.74
CA GLN A 138 -5.81 -23.18 21.35
C GLN A 138 -5.73 -24.54 20.64
N ALA A 139 -6.40 -25.56 21.18
CA ALA A 139 -6.45 -26.90 20.62
C ALA A 139 -7.20 -26.95 19.28
N ALA A 140 -8.23 -26.12 19.09
CA ALA A 140 -8.95 -26.01 17.82
C ALA A 140 -8.18 -25.19 16.76
N TYR A 141 -7.57 -24.07 17.15
CA TYR A 141 -6.92 -23.14 16.22
C TYR A 141 -5.60 -23.67 15.67
N ALA A 142 -4.82 -24.42 16.45
CA ALA A 142 -3.54 -24.96 16.01
C ALA A 142 -3.66 -25.85 14.75
N PRO A 143 -4.50 -26.92 14.72
CA PRO A 143 -4.69 -27.72 13.51
C PRO A 143 -5.43 -26.96 12.40
N ALA A 144 -6.40 -26.10 12.72
CA ALA A 144 -7.09 -25.31 11.69
C ALA A 144 -6.15 -24.35 10.95
N ALA A 145 -5.09 -23.86 11.61
CA ALA A 145 -4.05 -23.08 10.97
C ALA A 145 -3.20 -23.91 9.99
N LEU A 146 -2.91 -25.17 10.34
CA LEU A 146 -2.24 -26.12 9.47
C LEU A 146 -3.10 -26.47 8.26
N ASP A 147 -4.39 -26.75 8.45
CA ASP A 147 -5.33 -27.03 7.36
C ASP A 147 -5.43 -25.83 6.40
N ARG A 148 -5.55 -24.62 6.95
CA ARG A 148 -5.55 -23.39 6.13
C ARG A 148 -4.27 -23.27 5.31
N ALA A 149 -3.11 -23.41 5.96
CA ALA A 149 -1.84 -23.31 5.27
C ALA A 149 -1.69 -24.39 4.18
N TRP A 150 -2.08 -25.62 4.49
CA TRP A 150 -2.02 -26.76 3.59
C TRP A 150 -2.84 -26.54 2.31
N ASN A 151 -4.07 -26.04 2.48
CA ASN A 151 -5.05 -25.87 1.41
C ASN A 151 -4.90 -24.54 0.65
N GLU A 152 -4.61 -23.43 1.33
CA GLU A 152 -4.65 -22.09 0.74
C GLU A 152 -3.25 -21.53 0.44
N TRP A 153 -2.20 -21.95 1.17
CA TRP A 153 -0.89 -21.28 1.16
C TRP A 153 0.22 -22.21 0.66
N PRO A 154 0.26 -22.57 -0.63
CA PRO A 154 1.30 -23.43 -1.20
C PRO A 154 2.72 -22.84 -1.06
N TRP A 155 2.82 -21.53 -0.83
CA TRP A 155 4.06 -20.81 -0.57
C TRP A 155 4.58 -20.94 0.88
N LEU A 156 3.77 -21.44 1.82
CA LEU A 156 4.20 -21.71 3.20
C LEU A 156 4.70 -23.16 3.28
N ALA A 157 6.01 -23.33 3.17
CA ALA A 157 6.63 -24.64 2.98
C ALA A 157 6.77 -25.45 4.27
N ALA A 158 6.91 -24.77 5.41
CA ALA A 158 7.08 -25.41 6.71
C ALA A 158 6.41 -24.59 7.81
N MET A 159 5.88 -25.30 8.82
CA MET A 159 5.31 -24.72 10.04
C MET A 159 5.81 -25.47 11.27
N GLY A 160 6.43 -24.74 12.20
CA GLY A 160 6.89 -25.24 13.49
C GLY A 160 6.10 -24.60 14.62
N TRP A 161 5.62 -25.42 15.56
CA TRP A 161 4.95 -24.90 16.75
C TRP A 161 5.93 -24.09 17.62
N ALA A 162 5.40 -23.09 18.32
CA ALA A 162 6.20 -22.06 18.97
C ALA A 162 7.26 -22.57 19.97
N VAL A 163 6.91 -23.55 20.81
CA VAL A 163 7.80 -24.20 21.81
C VAL A 163 7.09 -25.37 22.51
N ASP A 164 7.82 -26.44 22.85
CA ASP A 164 7.32 -27.49 23.76
C ASP A 164 7.41 -27.03 25.23
N GLN A 165 8.63 -26.92 25.79
CA GLN A 165 8.87 -26.36 27.12
C GLN A 165 9.77 -25.11 27.04
N PRO A 166 9.28 -23.91 27.43
CA PRO A 166 10.10 -22.71 27.46
C PRO A 166 11.22 -22.80 28.50
N ALA A 167 12.37 -22.18 28.19
CA ALA A 167 13.47 -22.03 29.15
C ALA A 167 13.16 -21.06 30.31
N GLU A 168 12.12 -20.25 30.16
CA GLU A 168 11.61 -19.33 31.19
C GLU A 168 10.97 -20.08 32.36
N ALA A 169 10.86 -19.45 33.53
CA ALA A 169 10.19 -20.04 34.69
C ALA A 169 8.70 -20.35 34.41
N PRO A 170 8.17 -21.50 34.90
CA PRO A 170 6.75 -21.84 34.80
C PRO A 170 5.84 -20.69 35.24
N GLY A 171 4.82 -20.40 34.43
CA GLY A 171 3.87 -19.32 34.68
C GLY A 171 4.15 -18.03 33.90
N LEU A 172 5.37 -17.85 33.38
CA LEU A 172 5.66 -16.74 32.48
C LEU A 172 4.92 -16.86 31.14
N PRO A 173 4.71 -15.75 30.41
CA PRO A 173 3.88 -15.75 29.21
C PRO A 173 4.27 -16.80 28.15
N ALA A 174 5.56 -17.12 27.98
CA ALA A 174 6.00 -18.15 27.05
C ALA A 174 5.39 -19.53 27.33
N TRP A 175 5.10 -19.87 28.59
CA TRP A 175 4.43 -21.12 28.98
C TRP A 175 2.99 -21.24 28.47
N GLY A 176 2.40 -20.14 27.98
CA GLY A 176 1.12 -20.18 27.30
C GLY A 176 1.16 -20.88 25.94
N PHE A 177 2.34 -21.11 25.36
CA PHE A 177 2.50 -21.89 24.13
C PHE A 177 2.90 -23.34 24.38
N ALA A 178 3.23 -23.71 25.61
CA ALA A 178 3.86 -24.99 25.90
C ALA A 178 3.00 -26.19 25.48
N LEU A 179 3.59 -27.15 24.77
CA LEU A 179 2.92 -28.40 24.41
C LEU A 179 2.80 -29.34 25.61
N SER A 180 3.79 -29.28 26.51
CA SER A 180 3.80 -30.02 27.77
C SER A 180 3.87 -29.06 28.96
N ASP A 181 3.26 -29.40 30.08
CA ASP A 181 3.45 -28.66 31.32
C ASP A 181 4.83 -28.91 31.95
N ALA A 182 5.13 -28.23 33.06
CA ALA A 182 6.43 -28.36 33.74
C ALA A 182 6.70 -29.77 34.32
N ALA A 183 5.67 -30.61 34.43
CA ALA A 183 5.79 -32.00 34.84
C ALA A 183 5.84 -32.97 33.64
N GLY A 184 5.84 -32.46 32.40
CA GLY A 184 5.85 -33.25 31.17
C GLY A 184 4.49 -33.81 30.76
N ARG A 185 3.39 -33.34 31.36
CA ARG A 185 2.03 -33.77 30.95
C ARG A 185 1.61 -33.01 29.69
N PRO A 186 1.08 -33.69 28.66
CA PRO A 186 0.67 -33.03 27.42
C PRO A 186 -0.52 -32.09 27.66
N ALA A 187 -0.53 -30.96 26.97
CA ALA A 187 -1.66 -30.06 26.89
C ALA A 187 -2.62 -30.47 25.76
N LEU A 188 -3.86 -29.98 25.80
CA LEU A 188 -4.87 -30.26 24.76
C LEU A 188 -4.38 -29.97 23.33
N VAL A 189 -3.57 -28.94 23.16
CA VAL A 189 -2.99 -28.59 21.84
C VAL A 189 -1.98 -29.63 21.34
N PHE A 190 -1.26 -30.31 22.24
CA PHE A 190 -0.37 -31.41 21.85
C PHE A 190 -1.17 -32.57 21.28
N GLU A 191 -2.26 -32.96 21.95
CA GLU A 191 -3.15 -34.02 21.49
C GLU A 191 -3.80 -33.67 20.14
N ALA A 192 -4.27 -32.43 19.97
CA ALA A 192 -4.86 -31.96 18.72
C ALA A 192 -3.85 -31.97 17.55
N LEU A 193 -2.61 -31.54 17.79
CA LEU A 193 -1.56 -31.57 16.78
C LEU A 193 -1.10 -33.00 16.46
N ALA A 194 -1.03 -33.89 17.45
CA ALA A 194 -0.71 -35.29 17.24
C ALA A 194 -1.81 -36.01 16.42
N ALA A 195 -3.08 -35.72 16.71
CA ALA A 195 -4.21 -36.21 15.93
C ALA A 195 -4.18 -35.68 14.49
N TRP A 196 -3.88 -34.39 14.30
CA TRP A 196 -3.71 -33.84 12.96
C TRP A 196 -2.58 -34.55 12.20
N GLN A 197 -1.43 -34.81 12.82
CA GLN A 197 -0.30 -35.47 12.17
C GLN A 197 -0.53 -36.94 11.79
N SER A 198 -1.40 -37.65 12.52
CA SER A 198 -1.67 -39.07 12.24
C SER A 198 -2.60 -39.29 11.04
N GLU A 199 -3.37 -38.28 10.65
CA GLU A 199 -4.25 -38.32 9.49
C GLU A 199 -3.49 -38.07 8.18
N THR A 200 -3.59 -39.02 7.25
CA THR A 200 -3.02 -38.86 5.90
C THR A 200 -3.84 -37.86 5.10
N ARG A 201 -3.24 -36.74 4.72
CA ARG A 201 -3.86 -35.72 3.87
C ARG A 201 -3.25 -35.74 2.47
N THR A 202 -4.08 -35.81 1.45
CA THR A 202 -3.67 -35.58 0.06
C THR A 202 -3.91 -34.13 -0.31
N ARG A 203 -2.90 -33.46 -0.87
CA ARG A 203 -3.06 -32.11 -1.40
C ARG A 203 -3.78 -32.20 -2.74
N ASP A 204 -5.06 -31.83 -2.78
CA ASP A 204 -5.83 -31.82 -4.01
C ASP A 204 -5.37 -30.60 -4.84
N HIS A 205 -4.34 -30.78 -5.67
CA HIS A 205 -3.94 -29.79 -6.68
C HIS A 205 -4.96 -29.79 -7.81
N GLN A 206 -6.19 -29.35 -7.52
CA GLN A 206 -7.09 -28.92 -8.57
C GLN A 206 -6.51 -27.63 -9.16
N SER A 207 -5.71 -27.79 -10.22
CA SER A 207 -5.47 -26.67 -11.13
C SER A 207 -6.85 -26.20 -11.57
N PRO A 208 -7.24 -24.94 -11.33
CA PRO A 208 -8.55 -24.47 -11.72
C PRO A 208 -8.69 -24.71 -13.22
N ALA A 209 -9.58 -25.64 -13.60
CA ALA A 209 -9.86 -25.90 -15.00
C ALA A 209 -10.35 -24.59 -15.60
N ILE A 210 -9.59 -24.00 -16.52
CA ILE A 210 -9.96 -22.75 -17.17
C ILE A 210 -11.25 -23.04 -17.95
N PRO A 211 -12.42 -22.49 -17.56
CA PRO A 211 -13.67 -22.82 -18.20
C PRO A 211 -13.76 -22.04 -19.50
N TRP A 212 -13.14 -22.57 -20.56
CA TRP A 212 -13.00 -21.92 -21.87
C TRP A 212 -14.35 -21.47 -22.45
N LEU A 213 -15.43 -22.24 -22.27
CA LEU A 213 -16.80 -21.82 -22.59
C LEU A 213 -17.24 -20.58 -21.82
N GLY A 214 -16.93 -20.52 -20.52
CA GLY A 214 -17.20 -19.36 -19.67
C GLY A 214 -16.42 -18.14 -20.13
N TRP A 215 -15.14 -18.30 -20.47
CA TRP A 215 -14.31 -17.21 -21.01
C TRP A 215 -14.82 -16.69 -22.36
N VAL A 216 -15.21 -17.58 -23.28
CA VAL A 216 -15.80 -17.17 -24.58
C VAL A 216 -17.11 -16.41 -24.35
N ALA A 217 -17.98 -16.90 -23.47
CA ALA A 217 -19.22 -16.20 -23.12
C ALA A 217 -18.95 -14.83 -22.47
N TRP A 218 -17.97 -14.74 -21.57
CA TRP A 218 -17.56 -13.47 -20.95
C TRP A 218 -16.98 -12.48 -21.96
N ILE A 219 -16.13 -12.93 -22.88
CA ILE A 219 -15.57 -12.08 -23.93
C ILE A 219 -16.69 -11.59 -24.85
N LEU A 220 -17.60 -12.46 -25.30
CA LEU A 220 -18.74 -12.07 -26.11
C LEU A 220 -19.64 -11.07 -25.38
N ALA A 221 -19.95 -11.32 -24.10
CA ALA A 221 -20.71 -10.40 -23.28
C ALA A 221 -20.01 -9.05 -23.12
N ALA A 222 -18.69 -9.04 -22.88
CA ALA A 222 -17.88 -7.82 -22.77
C ALA A 222 -17.86 -7.03 -24.10
N VAL A 223 -17.74 -7.71 -25.24
CA VAL A 223 -17.78 -7.08 -26.57
C VAL A 223 -19.17 -6.51 -26.85
N LEU A 224 -20.24 -7.28 -26.62
CA LEU A 224 -21.62 -6.83 -26.84
C LEU A 224 -21.99 -5.66 -25.93
N THR A 225 -21.67 -5.74 -24.64
CA THR A 225 -21.89 -4.66 -23.69
C THR A 225 -21.07 -3.43 -24.05
N SER A 226 -19.79 -3.57 -24.39
CA SER A 226 -18.95 -2.44 -24.84
C SER A 226 -19.53 -1.77 -26.09
N TRP A 227 -19.91 -2.56 -27.11
CA TRP A 227 -20.54 -2.05 -28.32
C TRP A 227 -21.83 -1.29 -28.01
N ARG A 228 -22.69 -1.87 -27.15
CA ARG A 228 -23.97 -1.24 -26.79
C ARG A 228 -23.81 -0.01 -25.91
N SER A 229 -22.84 0.00 -25.00
CA SER A 229 -22.46 1.16 -24.20
C SER A 229 -21.93 2.30 -25.06
N ILE A 230 -21.11 2.00 -26.08
CA ILE A 230 -20.65 3.00 -27.05
C ILE A 230 -21.84 3.55 -27.86
N ALA A 231 -22.74 2.68 -28.32
CA ALA A 231 -23.94 3.11 -29.05
C ALA A 231 -24.84 4.00 -28.17
N ALA A 232 -25.08 3.61 -26.91
CA ALA A 232 -25.86 4.39 -25.96
C ALA A 232 -25.19 5.73 -25.63
N ALA A 233 -23.88 5.74 -25.43
CA ALA A 233 -23.12 6.96 -25.20
C ALA A 233 -23.24 7.93 -26.39
N ARG A 234 -23.34 7.45 -27.63
CA ARG A 234 -23.54 8.33 -28.80
C ARG A 234 -24.92 8.99 -28.85
N LEU A 235 -25.93 8.44 -28.15
CA LEU A 235 -27.28 9.01 -28.09
C LEU A 235 -27.41 10.13 -27.04
N ILE A 236 -26.48 10.22 -26.10
CA ILE A 236 -26.50 11.23 -25.05
C ILE A 236 -25.95 12.55 -25.60
N ASP A 237 -26.70 13.64 -25.46
CA ASP A 237 -26.21 14.99 -25.75
C ASP A 237 -25.24 15.46 -24.66
N TRP A 238 -24.02 14.93 -24.71
CA TRP A 238 -22.94 15.27 -23.79
C TRP A 238 -22.62 16.77 -23.81
N ARG A 239 -22.72 17.41 -24.97
CA ARG A 239 -22.41 18.85 -25.11
C ARG A 239 -23.46 19.68 -24.38
N GLY A 240 -24.75 19.39 -24.58
CA GLY A 240 -25.84 20.05 -23.87
C GLY A 240 -25.81 19.77 -22.37
N LEU A 241 -25.49 18.55 -21.95
CA LEU A 241 -25.33 18.20 -20.53
C LEU A 241 -24.19 19.01 -19.87
N LEU A 242 -23.01 19.03 -20.49
CA LEU A 242 -21.87 19.82 -20.01
C LEU A 242 -22.18 21.32 -20.00
N ALA A 243 -22.89 21.83 -21.01
CA ALA A 243 -23.30 23.23 -21.06
C ALA A 243 -24.30 23.60 -19.96
N ARG A 244 -25.28 22.73 -19.67
CA ARG A 244 -26.22 22.89 -18.56
C ARG A 244 -25.48 22.91 -17.22
N TYR A 245 -24.56 21.96 -17.00
CA TYR A 245 -23.76 21.93 -15.77
C TYR A 245 -22.89 23.19 -15.63
N ARG A 246 -22.23 23.66 -16.70
CA ARG A 246 -21.42 24.89 -16.64
C ARG A 246 -22.22 26.14 -16.27
N ARG A 247 -23.51 26.20 -16.64
CA ARG A 247 -24.42 27.30 -16.31
C ARG A 247 -25.10 27.15 -14.94
N ALA A 248 -24.99 25.97 -14.32
CA ALA A 248 -25.60 25.71 -13.03
C ALA A 248 -25.01 26.61 -11.91
N PRO A 249 -25.77 26.89 -10.84
CA PRO A 249 -25.27 27.67 -9.73
C PRO A 249 -24.15 26.94 -8.96
N ARG A 250 -23.30 27.70 -8.27
CA ARG A 250 -22.10 27.18 -7.59
C ARG A 250 -22.36 26.06 -6.58
N TRP A 251 -23.53 26.06 -5.92
CA TRP A 251 -23.90 25.00 -4.98
C TRP A 251 -24.10 23.65 -5.67
N VAL A 252 -24.59 23.64 -6.92
CA VAL A 252 -24.69 22.40 -7.73
C VAL A 252 -23.29 21.88 -8.06
N HIS A 253 -22.35 22.78 -8.39
CA HIS A 253 -20.97 22.39 -8.63
C HIS A 253 -20.32 21.80 -7.38
N ALA A 254 -20.47 22.47 -6.25
CA ALA A 254 -19.95 21.99 -4.96
C ALA A 254 -20.58 20.65 -4.58
N GLY A 255 -21.90 20.51 -4.74
CA GLY A 255 -22.62 19.27 -4.46
C GLY A 255 -22.16 18.11 -5.35
N ALA A 256 -21.95 18.34 -6.64
CA ALA A 256 -21.48 17.31 -7.58
C ALA A 256 -20.07 16.82 -7.23
N TRP A 257 -19.13 17.73 -6.97
CA TRP A 257 -17.77 17.36 -6.55
C TRP A 257 -17.76 16.68 -5.18
N MET A 258 -18.54 17.17 -4.21
CA MET A 258 -18.64 16.56 -2.89
C MET A 258 -19.23 15.16 -2.96
N ALA A 259 -20.30 14.97 -3.75
CA ALA A 259 -20.89 13.65 -3.98
C ALA A 259 -19.88 12.71 -4.63
N LEU A 260 -19.13 13.15 -5.65
CA LEU A 260 -18.09 12.34 -6.26
C LEU A 260 -17.01 11.95 -5.23
N ILE A 261 -16.52 12.88 -4.41
CA ILE A 261 -15.51 12.61 -3.39
C ILE A 261 -16.04 11.60 -2.37
N LEU A 262 -17.27 11.77 -1.88
CA LEU A 262 -17.88 10.89 -0.87
C LEU A 262 -18.11 9.48 -1.43
N VAL A 263 -18.72 9.38 -2.62
CA VAL A 263 -18.95 8.09 -3.28
C VAL A 263 -17.63 7.42 -3.60
N TYR A 264 -16.64 8.16 -4.11
CA TYR A 264 -15.31 7.61 -4.38
C TYR A 264 -14.61 7.12 -3.11
N TYR A 265 -14.69 7.87 -2.01
CA TYR A 265 -14.15 7.46 -0.72
C TYR A 265 -14.74 6.12 -0.27
N LEU A 266 -16.07 5.98 -0.33
CA LEU A 266 -16.79 4.76 0.07
C LEU A 266 -16.70 3.61 -0.94
N ALA A 267 -16.34 3.87 -2.20
CA ALA A 267 -16.30 2.86 -3.24
C ALA A 267 -15.19 1.82 -2.96
N THR A 268 -15.60 0.58 -2.70
CA THR A 268 -14.72 -0.60 -2.59
C THR A 268 -14.88 -1.55 -3.77
N PHE A 269 -15.98 -1.42 -4.53
CA PHE A 269 -16.32 -2.27 -5.67
C PHE A 269 -15.68 -1.75 -6.97
N PRO A 270 -14.88 -2.54 -7.72
CA PRO A 270 -14.15 -2.07 -8.90
C PRO A 270 -15.00 -1.36 -9.97
N PRO A 271 -16.19 -1.86 -10.38
CA PRO A 271 -17.03 -1.16 -11.32
C PRO A 271 -17.51 0.22 -10.84
N LEU A 272 -17.80 0.38 -9.54
CA LEU A 272 -18.18 1.67 -8.97
C LEU A 272 -17.00 2.66 -9.01
N ILE A 273 -15.79 2.19 -8.75
CA ILE A 273 -14.56 2.99 -8.86
C ILE A 273 -14.39 3.50 -10.30
N VAL A 274 -14.57 2.63 -11.29
CA VAL A 274 -14.50 3.01 -12.71
C VAL A 274 -15.60 4.03 -13.08
N LEU A 275 -16.82 3.86 -12.58
CA LEU A 275 -17.90 4.85 -12.77
C LEU A 275 -17.55 6.21 -12.15
N CYS A 276 -16.92 6.23 -10.97
CA CYS A 276 -16.41 7.47 -10.37
C CYS A 276 -15.34 8.13 -11.25
N TRP A 277 -14.43 7.37 -11.86
CA TRP A 277 -13.43 7.95 -12.77
C TRP A 277 -14.05 8.52 -14.05
N LEU A 278 -15.05 7.86 -14.61
CA LEU A 278 -15.81 8.40 -15.74
C LEU A 278 -16.56 9.69 -15.36
N ALA A 279 -17.19 9.71 -14.19
CA ALA A 279 -17.83 10.92 -13.66
C ALA A 279 -16.81 12.05 -13.41
N ALA A 280 -15.64 11.71 -12.85
CA ALA A 280 -14.53 12.65 -12.65
C ALA A 280 -14.06 13.23 -13.99
N ALA A 281 -13.90 12.42 -15.03
CA ALA A 281 -13.51 12.88 -16.36
C ALA A 281 -14.53 13.85 -16.97
N LEU A 282 -15.83 13.58 -16.79
CA LEU A 282 -16.91 14.50 -17.22
C LEU A 282 -16.90 15.82 -16.43
N LEU A 283 -16.70 15.77 -15.11
CA LEU A 283 -16.57 16.97 -14.29
C LEU A 283 -15.31 17.77 -14.61
N CYS A 284 -14.18 17.10 -14.87
CA CYS A 284 -12.94 17.71 -15.35
C CYS A 284 -13.11 18.36 -16.73
N LEU A 285 -13.86 17.76 -17.65
CA LEU A 285 -14.22 18.37 -18.93
C LEU A 285 -15.11 19.61 -18.77
N ALA A 286 -15.97 19.63 -17.75
CA ALA A 286 -16.84 20.75 -17.47
C ALA A 286 -16.12 21.90 -16.75
N GLN A 287 -15.29 21.57 -15.74
CA GLN A 287 -14.57 22.47 -14.84
C GLN A 287 -13.09 22.06 -14.69
N PRO A 288 -12.28 22.19 -15.77
CA PRO A 288 -10.91 21.69 -15.78
C PRO A 288 -10.02 22.29 -14.68
N ARG A 289 -10.25 23.57 -14.36
CA ARG A 289 -9.51 24.26 -13.29
C ARG A 289 -9.78 23.66 -11.91
N VAL A 290 -11.04 23.31 -11.61
CA VAL A 290 -11.41 22.70 -10.33
C VAL A 290 -10.81 21.29 -10.24
N GLY A 291 -10.89 20.51 -11.32
CA GLY A 291 -10.24 19.20 -11.39
C GLY A 291 -8.73 19.29 -11.13
N LEU A 292 -8.05 20.26 -11.75
CA LEU A 292 -6.62 20.51 -11.53
C LEU A 292 -6.31 20.91 -10.08
N TRP A 293 -7.10 21.81 -9.49
CA TRP A 293 -6.92 22.20 -8.09
C TRP A 293 -7.07 20.99 -7.16
N LEU A 294 -8.07 20.14 -7.40
CA LEU A 294 -8.27 18.91 -6.62
C LEU A 294 -7.12 17.91 -6.82
N ALA A 295 -6.65 17.71 -8.05
CA ALA A 295 -5.54 16.80 -8.34
C ALA A 295 -4.28 17.19 -7.54
N VAL A 296 -3.98 18.50 -7.51
CA VAL A 296 -2.84 19.07 -6.78
C VAL A 296 -3.07 19.05 -5.26
N ALA A 297 -4.26 19.37 -4.78
CA ALA A 297 -4.60 19.33 -3.36
C ALA A 297 -4.57 17.91 -2.78
N LEU A 298 -4.76 16.88 -3.61
CA LEU A 298 -4.78 15.49 -3.20
C LEU A 298 -3.40 14.80 -3.21
N ILE A 299 -2.33 15.49 -3.61
CA ILE A 299 -0.95 14.97 -3.59
C ILE A 299 -0.54 14.33 -2.24
N PRO A 300 -0.82 14.94 -1.06
CA PRO A 300 -0.46 14.32 0.22
C PRO A 300 -1.23 13.03 0.51
N PHE A 301 -2.35 12.79 -0.17
CA PHE A 301 -3.20 11.62 0.03
C PHE A 301 -2.80 10.46 -0.89
N PHE A 302 -1.52 10.38 -1.27
CA PHE A 302 -0.98 9.33 -2.13
C PHE A 302 -1.34 7.91 -1.65
N TYR A 303 -1.29 7.69 -0.34
CA TYR A 303 -1.58 6.40 0.28
C TYR A 303 -3.06 6.11 0.49
N ALA A 304 -3.94 7.08 0.25
CA ALA A 304 -5.39 6.85 0.17
C ALA A 304 -5.78 6.31 -1.22
N HIS A 305 -4.97 5.39 -1.76
CA HIS A 305 -5.16 4.84 -3.09
C HIS A 305 -6.29 3.81 -3.14
N LYS A 306 -6.90 3.67 -4.31
CA LYS A 306 -7.79 2.55 -4.60
C LYS A 306 -6.98 1.36 -5.08
N GLU A 307 -7.32 0.17 -4.59
CA GLU A 307 -6.70 -1.08 -4.99
C GLU A 307 -7.64 -1.80 -5.95
N LEU A 308 -7.14 -2.11 -7.15
CA LEU A 308 -7.80 -2.98 -8.10
C LEU A 308 -7.04 -4.30 -8.15
N GLN A 309 -7.67 -5.37 -7.67
CA GLN A 309 -7.11 -6.71 -7.77
C GLN A 309 -7.29 -7.24 -9.19
N LEU A 310 -6.16 -7.47 -9.86
CA LEU A 310 -6.04 -8.22 -11.12
C LEU A 310 -5.61 -9.64 -10.78
N VAL A 311 -5.66 -10.55 -11.77
CA VAL A 311 -5.39 -11.99 -11.58
C VAL A 311 -4.04 -12.24 -10.87
N ASP A 312 -2.98 -11.52 -11.27
CA ASP A 312 -1.62 -11.69 -10.73
C ASP A 312 -1.00 -10.37 -10.21
N ALA A 313 -1.77 -9.30 -10.09
CA ALA A 313 -1.25 -7.99 -9.72
C ALA A 313 -2.28 -7.14 -8.96
N THR A 314 -1.82 -6.31 -8.04
CA THR A 314 -2.67 -5.28 -7.44
C THR A 314 -2.27 -3.92 -7.99
N LEU A 315 -3.19 -3.29 -8.72
CA LEU A 315 -3.01 -1.94 -9.23
C LEU A 315 -3.48 -0.93 -8.18
N THR A 316 -2.52 -0.20 -7.61
CA THR A 316 -2.76 0.87 -6.63
C THR A 316 -2.86 2.21 -7.35
N ILE A 317 -4.00 2.88 -7.27
CA ILE A 317 -4.22 4.18 -7.94
C ILE A 317 -4.51 5.26 -6.91
N PRO A 318 -3.52 6.13 -6.63
CA PRO A 318 -3.73 7.30 -5.79
C PRO A 318 -4.78 8.26 -6.36
N PRO A 319 -5.48 9.03 -5.51
CA PRO A 319 -6.51 9.97 -5.96
C PRO A 319 -5.99 11.02 -6.94
N THR A 320 -4.77 11.52 -6.75
CA THR A 320 -4.11 12.43 -7.70
C THR A 320 -3.87 11.78 -9.05
N HIS A 321 -3.50 10.49 -9.09
CA HIS A 321 -3.27 9.78 -10.35
C HIS A 321 -4.58 9.62 -11.13
N ALA A 322 -5.65 9.24 -10.42
CA ALA A 322 -6.98 9.14 -11.00
C ALA A 322 -7.44 10.47 -11.61
N LEU A 323 -7.26 11.59 -10.89
CA LEU A 323 -7.63 12.92 -11.40
C LEU A 323 -6.75 13.41 -12.55
N ALA A 324 -5.44 13.17 -12.49
CA ALA A 324 -4.52 13.50 -13.59
C ALA A 324 -4.94 12.77 -14.89
N ILE A 325 -5.25 11.47 -14.79
CA ILE A 325 -5.78 10.72 -15.94
C ILE A 325 -7.13 11.27 -16.39
N ALA A 326 -8.04 11.59 -15.46
CA ALA A 326 -9.35 12.16 -15.76
C ALA A 326 -9.30 13.55 -16.40
N LEU A 327 -8.19 14.29 -16.28
CA LEU A 327 -7.97 15.60 -16.89
C LEU A 327 -7.46 15.52 -18.33
N LEU A 328 -6.94 14.37 -18.80
CA LEU A 328 -6.42 14.21 -20.16
C LEU A 328 -7.43 14.62 -21.27
N PRO A 329 -8.73 14.25 -21.20
CA PRO A 329 -9.71 14.71 -22.17
C PRO A 329 -9.86 16.24 -22.20
N ALA A 330 -9.72 16.91 -21.05
CA ALA A 330 -9.80 18.37 -20.95
C ALA A 330 -8.57 19.05 -21.57
N ILE A 331 -7.37 18.49 -21.39
CA ILE A 331 -6.16 18.94 -22.09
C ILE A 331 -6.35 18.85 -23.60
N TYR A 332 -6.84 17.69 -24.08
CA TYR A 332 -7.09 17.48 -25.49
C TYR A 332 -8.11 18.47 -26.07
N ALA A 333 -9.22 18.68 -25.36
CA ALA A 333 -10.25 19.64 -25.75
C ALA A 333 -9.71 21.08 -25.77
N ALA A 334 -8.95 21.48 -24.75
CA ALA A 334 -8.31 22.79 -24.67
C ALA A 334 -7.33 23.03 -25.83
N ASN A 335 -6.61 21.99 -26.26
CA ASN A 335 -5.69 22.07 -27.40
C ASN A 335 -6.41 22.16 -28.76
N ARG A 336 -7.57 21.50 -28.92
CA ARG A 336 -8.37 21.58 -30.15
C ARG A 336 -9.16 22.89 -30.28
N GLN A 337 -9.63 23.45 -29.17
CA GLN A 337 -10.44 24.68 -29.16
C GLN A 337 -9.59 25.97 -29.17
N ARG A 338 -8.29 25.87 -29.51
CA ARG A 338 -7.36 27.01 -29.65
C ARG A 338 -7.76 27.89 -30.85
N SER A 339 -8.83 28.65 -30.71
CA SER A 339 -9.13 29.82 -31.54
C SER A 339 -8.31 31.02 -31.05
N GLY A 340 -8.00 31.95 -31.95
CA GLY A 340 -7.01 33.02 -31.77
C GLY A 340 -7.21 33.98 -30.59
N SER A 341 -8.37 33.97 -29.93
CA SER A 341 -8.68 34.79 -28.75
C SER A 341 -8.33 34.15 -27.40
N THR A 342 -7.90 32.89 -27.36
CA THR A 342 -7.51 32.22 -26.11
C THR A 342 -6.07 32.56 -25.72
N PRO A 343 -5.78 32.90 -24.43
CA PRO A 343 -4.42 33.19 -23.98
C PRO A 343 -3.51 31.99 -24.30
N ARG A 344 -2.50 32.22 -25.15
CA ARG A 344 -1.50 31.18 -25.43
C ARG A 344 -0.73 30.88 -24.15
N PRO A 345 -0.42 29.59 -23.86
CA PRO A 345 0.59 29.31 -22.84
C PRO A 345 1.87 30.06 -23.24
N ALA A 346 2.50 30.73 -22.28
CA ALA A 346 3.73 31.46 -22.53
C ALA A 346 4.75 30.56 -23.23
N ALA A 347 5.55 31.14 -24.13
CA ALA A 347 6.66 30.44 -24.78
C ALA A 347 7.49 29.72 -23.70
N LEU A 348 7.88 28.47 -23.97
CA LEU A 348 8.69 27.70 -23.05
C LEU A 348 10.03 28.42 -22.88
N ILE A 349 10.31 28.86 -21.66
CA ILE A 349 11.64 29.29 -21.28
C ILE A 349 12.40 28.02 -20.88
N TRP A 350 13.71 27.97 -21.15
CA TRP A 350 14.52 26.76 -21.01
C TRP A 350 14.38 26.08 -19.63
N TRP A 351 14.21 26.83 -18.54
CA TRP A 351 14.02 26.25 -17.20
C TRP A 351 12.64 25.60 -17.00
N GLU A 352 11.62 25.97 -17.77
CA GLU A 352 10.30 25.31 -17.72
C GLU A 352 10.33 23.90 -18.34
N LEU A 353 11.43 23.56 -19.04
CA LEU A 353 11.67 22.23 -19.61
C LEU A 353 12.37 21.29 -18.63
N VAL A 354 12.88 21.78 -17.49
CA VAL A 354 13.59 20.97 -16.49
C VAL A 354 12.81 19.72 -16.05
N PRO A 355 11.48 19.76 -15.84
CA PRO A 355 10.73 18.55 -15.51
C PRO A 355 10.85 17.44 -16.57
N LEU A 356 11.03 17.79 -17.85
CA LEU A 356 11.20 16.80 -18.92
C LEU A 356 12.49 15.98 -18.75
N LEU A 357 13.48 16.45 -17.99
CA LEU A 357 14.69 15.71 -17.66
C LEU A 357 14.44 14.49 -16.78
N LEU A 358 13.29 14.41 -16.10
CA LEU A 358 12.90 13.22 -15.33
C LEU A 358 12.82 11.97 -16.23
N LEU A 359 12.42 12.12 -17.49
CA LEU A 359 12.24 11.03 -18.43
C LEU A 359 13.58 10.38 -18.85
N PRO A 360 14.59 11.14 -19.37
CA PRO A 360 15.91 10.56 -19.63
C PRO A 360 16.61 10.10 -18.35
N MET A 361 16.43 10.76 -17.20
CA MET A 361 16.97 10.27 -15.92
C MET A 361 16.40 8.89 -15.56
N SER A 362 15.10 8.69 -15.73
CA SER A 362 14.46 7.39 -15.52
C SER A 362 15.02 6.34 -16.48
N LEU A 363 15.12 6.67 -17.78
CA LEU A 363 15.67 5.76 -18.79
C LEU A 363 17.13 5.39 -18.51
N LEU A 364 17.95 6.32 -18.00
CA LEU A 364 19.32 6.03 -17.57
C LEU A 364 19.33 5.10 -16.35
N ALA A 365 18.41 5.30 -15.40
CA ALA A 365 18.26 4.40 -14.26
C ALA A 365 17.86 2.98 -14.68
N ALA A 366 17.16 2.83 -15.82
CA ALA A 366 16.75 1.54 -16.38
C ALA A 366 17.93 0.59 -16.64
N VAL A 367 19.13 1.11 -16.92
CA VAL A 367 20.33 0.32 -17.25
C VAL A 367 20.76 -0.61 -16.11
N HIS A 368 20.51 -0.21 -14.86
CA HIS A 368 20.89 -0.97 -13.67
C HIS A 368 19.65 -1.41 -12.86
N VAL A 369 18.50 -1.56 -13.52
CA VAL A 369 17.30 -2.06 -12.86
C VAL A 369 17.48 -3.52 -12.49
N TRP A 370 17.46 -3.77 -11.19
CA TRP A 370 17.46 -5.11 -10.61
C TRP A 370 16.04 -5.62 -10.33
N GLN A 371 15.02 -4.75 -10.41
CA GLN A 371 13.61 -5.11 -10.20
C GLN A 371 12.65 -4.30 -11.09
N TRP A 372 12.15 -4.91 -12.17
CA TRP A 372 11.30 -4.24 -13.16
C TRP A 372 9.93 -3.76 -12.66
N PRO A 373 9.15 -4.53 -11.88
CA PRO A 373 7.85 -4.06 -11.38
C PRO A 373 7.95 -2.79 -10.52
N ALA A 374 8.94 -2.73 -9.61
CA ALA A 374 9.17 -1.55 -8.79
C ALA A 374 9.67 -0.36 -9.62
N TYR A 375 10.53 -0.59 -10.62
CA TYR A 375 10.95 0.45 -11.55
C TYR A 375 9.76 1.02 -12.33
N LEU A 376 8.85 0.18 -12.84
CA LEU A 376 7.66 0.63 -13.56
C LEU A 376 6.73 1.47 -12.67
N ARG A 377 6.46 1.00 -11.44
CA ARG A 377 5.65 1.76 -10.46
C ARG A 377 6.32 3.08 -10.09
N GLY A 378 7.62 3.07 -9.80
CA GLY A 378 8.40 4.28 -9.51
C GLY A 378 8.44 5.25 -10.69
N THR A 379 8.53 4.75 -11.92
CA THR A 379 8.47 5.58 -13.14
C THR A 379 7.10 6.24 -13.28
N LEU A 380 6.01 5.51 -13.01
CA LEU A 380 4.67 6.10 -13.04
C LEU A 380 4.52 7.21 -11.98
N ASP A 381 4.89 6.90 -10.73
CA ASP A 381 4.66 7.77 -9.58
C ASP A 381 5.58 9.01 -9.57
N LEU A 382 6.84 8.85 -9.97
CA LEU A 382 7.88 9.89 -9.86
C LEU A 382 8.19 10.62 -11.16
N VAL A 383 7.74 10.10 -12.30
CA VAL A 383 8.07 10.66 -13.63
C VAL A 383 6.82 10.94 -14.42
N VAL A 384 6.03 9.93 -14.76
CA VAL A 384 4.91 10.07 -15.69
C VAL A 384 3.82 10.98 -15.13
N VAL A 385 3.36 10.74 -13.90
CA VAL A 385 2.28 11.56 -13.30
C VAL A 385 2.73 13.00 -13.02
N PRO A 386 3.93 13.26 -12.46
CA PRO A 386 4.46 14.63 -12.37
C PRO A 386 4.53 15.36 -13.71
N LEU A 387 4.90 14.66 -14.80
CA LEU A 387 4.91 15.24 -16.15
C LEU A 387 3.51 15.54 -16.69
N ILE A 388 2.53 14.67 -16.41
CA ILE A 388 1.12 14.92 -16.74
C ILE A 388 0.62 16.15 -15.98
N LEU A 389 0.85 16.23 -14.67
CA LEU A 389 0.46 17.40 -13.86
C LEU A 389 1.14 18.70 -14.34
N TRP A 390 2.43 18.63 -14.71
CA TRP A 390 3.14 19.76 -15.30
C TRP A 390 2.45 20.24 -16.60
N LEU A 391 2.10 19.30 -17.49
CA LEU A 391 1.41 19.59 -18.74
C LEU A 391 0.01 20.18 -18.48
N GLU A 392 -0.73 19.65 -17.52
CA GLU A 392 -2.04 20.15 -17.10
C GLU A 392 -1.97 21.58 -16.59
N VAL A 393 -1.01 21.89 -15.69
CA VAL A 393 -0.81 23.27 -15.21
C VAL A 393 -0.50 24.20 -16.37
N ARG A 394 0.33 23.78 -17.32
CA ARG A 394 0.69 24.58 -18.50
C ARG A 394 -0.51 24.86 -19.41
N VAL A 395 -1.35 23.85 -19.67
CA VAL A 395 -2.45 23.95 -20.64
C VAL A 395 -3.72 24.55 -20.00
N LEU A 396 -4.04 24.15 -18.77
CA LEU A 396 -5.31 24.47 -18.10
C LEU A 396 -5.21 25.69 -17.16
N ALA A 397 -4.00 26.10 -16.78
CA ALA A 397 -3.73 27.28 -15.94
C ALA A 397 -2.73 28.27 -16.60
N PRO A 398 -2.99 28.78 -17.82
CA PRO A 398 -2.06 29.66 -18.53
C PRO A 398 -1.91 31.05 -17.88
N ALA A 399 -2.94 31.56 -17.20
CA ALA A 399 -2.92 32.90 -16.60
C ALA A 399 -2.24 32.92 -15.22
N LYS A 400 -1.65 34.06 -14.85
CA LYS A 400 -1.02 34.25 -13.52
C LYS A 400 -1.99 33.98 -12.36
N VAL A 401 -3.26 34.35 -12.50
CA VAL A 401 -4.30 34.09 -11.50
C VAL A 401 -4.58 32.60 -11.35
N ASP A 402 -4.59 31.84 -12.45
CA ASP A 402 -4.82 30.40 -12.41
C ASP A 402 -3.65 29.68 -11.73
N ARG A 403 -2.40 30.06 -12.05
CA ARG A 403 -1.20 29.51 -11.39
C ARG A 403 -1.17 29.80 -9.88
N ARG A 404 -1.64 30.98 -9.47
CA ARG A 404 -1.82 31.29 -8.04
C ARG A 404 -2.82 30.35 -7.38
N ASN A 405 -3.95 30.07 -8.04
CA ASN A 405 -4.95 29.15 -7.49
C ASN A 405 -4.42 27.72 -7.40
N VAL A 406 -3.58 27.28 -8.34
CA VAL A 406 -2.86 26.00 -8.24
C VAL A 406 -1.94 25.97 -7.03
N LEU A 407 -1.17 27.04 -6.78
CA LEU A 407 -0.33 27.15 -5.58
C LEU A 407 -1.17 27.11 -4.29
N LEU A 408 -2.31 27.81 -4.26
CA LEU A 408 -3.24 27.77 -3.13
C LEU A 408 -3.84 26.38 -2.92
N ALA A 409 -4.11 25.63 -4.00
CA ALA A 409 -4.58 24.27 -3.91
C ALA A 409 -3.53 23.32 -3.30
N LEU A 410 -2.25 23.50 -3.66
CA LEU A 410 -1.14 22.76 -3.06
C LEU A 410 -1.03 23.04 -1.54
N VAL A 411 -1.13 24.32 -1.15
CA VAL A 411 -1.18 24.73 0.26
C VAL A 411 -2.38 24.11 0.96
N ALA A 412 -3.57 24.18 0.36
CA ALA A 412 -4.79 23.60 0.91
C ALA A 412 -4.64 22.08 1.15
N GLY A 413 -3.98 21.36 0.24
CA GLY A 413 -3.67 19.95 0.41
C GLY A 413 -2.83 19.65 1.65
N GLY A 414 -1.77 20.41 1.89
CA GLY A 414 -0.95 20.23 3.09
C GLY A 414 -1.64 20.69 4.38
N VAL A 415 -2.48 21.72 4.34
CA VAL A 415 -3.36 22.08 5.46
C VAL A 415 -4.32 20.93 5.79
N LEU A 416 -4.96 20.34 4.77
CA LEU A 416 -5.84 19.18 4.94
C LEU A 416 -5.09 17.99 5.56
N ALA A 417 -3.88 17.69 5.08
CA ALA A 417 -3.04 16.64 5.63
C ALA A 417 -2.73 16.89 7.13
N GLY A 418 -2.43 18.14 7.50
CA GLY A 418 -2.23 18.55 8.88
C GLY A 418 -3.48 18.37 9.74
N ILE A 419 -4.65 18.80 9.25
CA ILE A 419 -5.95 18.64 9.95
C ILE A 419 -6.27 17.16 10.17
N VAL A 420 -6.12 16.32 9.14
CA VAL A 420 -6.35 14.86 9.24
C VAL A 420 -5.42 14.25 10.29
N GLY A 421 -4.14 14.63 10.27
CA GLY A 421 -3.17 14.19 11.28
C GLY A 421 -3.55 14.62 12.70
N LEU A 422 -3.97 15.87 12.87
CA LEU A 422 -4.38 16.40 14.18
C LEU A 422 -5.64 15.71 14.70
N ALA A 423 -6.63 15.51 13.83
CA ALA A 423 -7.87 14.80 14.17
C ALA A 423 -7.63 13.34 14.56
N GLY A 424 -6.66 12.66 13.92
CA GLY A 424 -6.20 11.34 14.33
C GLY A 424 -5.53 11.38 15.71
N TRP A 425 -4.57 12.30 15.88
CA TRP A 425 -3.85 12.46 17.15
C TRP A 425 -4.78 12.75 18.34
N LEU A 426 -5.83 13.55 18.14
CA LEU A 426 -6.86 13.83 19.16
C LEU A 426 -7.70 12.60 19.52
N ARG A 427 -7.89 11.67 18.58
CA ARG A 427 -8.54 10.36 18.81
C ARG A 427 -7.61 9.30 19.38
N SER A 428 -6.40 9.71 19.78
CA SER A 428 -5.31 8.83 20.23
C SER A 428 -4.69 7.94 19.16
N ASP A 429 -4.98 8.19 17.88
CA ASP A 429 -4.24 7.57 16.76
C ASP A 429 -2.87 8.26 16.60
N GLY A 430 -1.80 7.48 16.47
CA GLY A 430 -0.46 8.02 16.28
C GLY A 430 0.63 6.98 16.51
N ALA A 431 1.85 7.29 16.06
CA ALA A 431 2.99 6.41 16.30
C ALA A 431 3.71 6.86 17.56
N VAL A 432 3.89 5.94 18.52
CA VAL A 432 4.73 6.19 19.71
C VAL A 432 6.17 6.00 19.28
N VAL A 433 6.96 7.07 19.34
CA VAL A 433 8.39 7.05 19.02
C VAL A 433 9.12 7.74 20.16
N ASP A 434 10.05 7.03 20.79
CA ASP A 434 10.80 7.47 21.97
C ASP A 434 9.89 7.87 23.15
N GLY A 435 8.81 7.10 23.38
CA GLY A 435 7.83 7.36 24.45
C GLY A 435 6.88 8.53 24.20
N MET A 436 7.01 9.23 23.07
CA MET A 436 6.16 10.36 22.69
C MET A 436 5.23 10.00 21.53
N ARG A 437 3.93 10.29 21.65
CA ARG A 437 2.95 10.08 20.58
C ARG A 437 3.11 11.15 19.50
N ARG A 438 3.60 10.76 18.33
CA ARG A 438 3.78 11.64 17.18
C ARG A 438 2.60 11.55 16.21
N LEU A 439 2.27 12.70 15.61
CA LEU A 439 1.23 12.83 14.59
C LEU A 439 1.68 12.14 13.29
N VAL A 440 0.81 11.30 12.73
CA VAL A 440 1.11 10.46 11.55
C VAL A 440 0.50 11.00 10.26
N GLY A 441 -0.51 11.88 10.30
CA GLY A 441 -1.09 12.48 9.08
C GLY A 441 -1.79 11.46 8.17
N PRO A 442 -1.97 11.77 6.87
CA PRO A 442 -2.49 10.83 5.87
C PRO A 442 -1.42 9.83 5.36
N HIS A 443 -0.22 9.85 5.94
CA HIS A 443 0.90 9.00 5.57
C HIS A 443 1.10 7.87 6.58
N PHE A 444 2.00 6.93 6.29
CA PHE A 444 2.28 5.81 7.20
C PHE A 444 3.39 6.09 8.24
N SER A 445 3.91 7.31 8.32
CA SER A 445 5.02 7.66 9.21
C SER A 445 4.95 9.12 9.67
N PRO A 446 5.21 9.41 10.95
CA PRO A 446 5.34 10.79 11.44
C PRO A 446 6.41 11.57 10.72
N ASN A 447 7.53 10.94 10.34
CA ASN A 447 8.63 11.60 9.65
C ASN A 447 8.22 12.02 8.23
N HIS A 448 7.44 11.19 7.54
CA HIS A 448 6.92 11.55 6.22
C HIS A 448 5.97 12.75 6.31
N THR A 449 5.08 12.74 7.29
CA THR A 449 4.15 13.85 7.52
C THR A 449 4.87 15.12 7.92
N ALA A 450 5.88 15.05 8.79
CA ALA A 450 6.72 16.19 9.15
C ALA A 450 7.40 16.79 7.91
N LEU A 451 8.06 15.97 7.09
CA LEU A 451 8.73 16.40 5.87
C LEU A 451 7.77 17.04 4.86
N TYR A 452 6.55 16.48 4.73
CA TYR A 452 5.53 17.03 3.85
C TYR A 452 5.01 18.39 4.35
N LEU A 453 4.71 18.49 5.65
CA LEU A 453 4.24 19.74 6.26
C LEU A 453 5.30 20.83 6.23
N GLU A 454 6.58 20.49 6.43
CA GLU A 454 7.70 21.41 6.30
C GLU A 454 7.80 21.97 4.87
N ARG A 455 7.73 21.11 3.85
CA ARG A 455 7.70 21.56 2.45
C ARG A 455 6.49 22.45 2.16
N THR A 456 5.32 22.10 2.69
CA THR A 456 4.10 22.90 2.54
C THR A 456 4.23 24.25 3.25
N LEU A 457 4.88 24.32 4.42
CA LEU A 457 5.09 25.55 5.16
C LEU A 457 5.87 26.58 4.32
N PHE A 458 7.00 26.17 3.74
CA PHE A 458 7.78 27.07 2.89
C PHE A 458 7.02 27.53 1.65
N LEU A 459 6.23 26.64 1.03
CA LEU A 459 5.35 27.00 -0.08
C LEU A 459 4.25 27.97 0.36
N SER A 460 3.71 27.81 1.57
CA SER A 460 2.68 28.68 2.16
C SER A 460 3.23 30.07 2.43
N LEU A 461 4.45 30.17 2.97
CA LEU A 461 5.14 31.45 3.19
C LEU A 461 5.39 32.18 1.85
N ALA A 462 5.84 31.44 0.83
CA ALA A 462 6.01 32.00 -0.52
C ALA A 462 4.68 32.49 -1.11
N ALA A 463 3.60 31.70 -0.97
CA ALA A 463 2.26 32.10 -1.41
C ALA A 463 1.79 33.38 -0.71
N LEU A 464 1.98 33.48 0.61
CA LEU A 464 1.62 34.65 1.42
C LEU A 464 2.40 35.91 0.97
N PHE A 465 3.69 35.77 0.68
CA PHE A 465 4.52 36.87 0.17
C PHE A 465 4.05 37.38 -1.19
N ILE A 466 3.68 36.47 -2.10
CA ILE A 466 3.13 36.82 -3.43
C ILE A 466 1.77 37.54 -3.28
N MET A 467 0.95 37.12 -2.32
CA MET A 467 -0.36 37.73 -2.09
C MET A 467 -0.26 39.13 -1.46
N THR A 468 0.64 39.33 -0.50
CA THR A 468 0.80 40.62 0.21
C THR A 468 1.40 41.72 -0.66
N ARG A 469 2.31 41.41 -1.59
CA ARG A 469 2.86 42.39 -2.55
C ARG A 469 1.80 43.03 -3.46
N ARG A 470 0.67 42.38 -3.68
CA ARG A 470 -0.44 42.87 -4.52
C ARG A 470 -1.44 43.78 -3.80
N HIS A 471 -1.40 43.83 -2.47
CA HIS A 471 -2.19 44.81 -1.71
C HIS A 471 -1.47 46.16 -1.56
N ARG A 472 -0.19 46.24 -1.94
CA ARG A 472 0.65 47.45 -1.85
C ARG A 472 0.93 48.12 -3.20
N ALA A 473 0.43 47.58 -4.30
CA ALA A 473 0.53 48.11 -5.66
C ALA A 473 -0.87 48.11 -6.29
#